data_AF-A0A2T9Y6T0-F1
#
_entry.id   AF-A0A2T9Y6T0-F1
#
_cell.length_a   1.000
_cell.length_b   1.000
_cell.length_c   1.000
_cell.angle_alpha   90.00
_cell.angle_beta   90.00
_cell.angle_gamma   90.00
#
_symmetry.space_group_name_H-M   'P 1'
#
loop_
_entity.id
_entity.type
_entity.pdbx_description
1 polymer ?
#
loop_
_entity_poly.entity_id
_entity_poly.type
_entity_poly.pdbx_seq_one_letter_code
_entity_poly.pdbx_strand_id
1 'polypeptide(L)'
;MPIPRARGIITTLDTETVVFGYFTWNQVFALVELYKSTMKSNENWWSFYRGREVIKVAALSRLFVFGIAQFSGLLTSDYDSSFDNLIPNQANFSFIQNIIKNIVKVYTRWDSFYYLGIAQKGYTYEQEYAFSPMLPLIINFFANTVLYPLHKILGEQLLYMVSGILVANLFFVASAIALYRLGLVLFKNEKFAYLSTVVYCVSPANIFLSAM
;
A
#
# COMPACT_ATOMS: atom_id res chain seq x y z
N MET A 1 55.08 31.98 -10.81
CA MET A 1 53.75 32.55 -10.48
C MET A 1 52.97 31.52 -9.67
N PRO A 2 52.86 31.67 -8.34
CA PRO A 2 51.99 30.84 -7.53
C PRO A 2 50.68 31.58 -7.19
N ILE A 3 49.56 30.86 -7.31
CA ILE A 3 48.20 31.32 -7.00
C ILE A 3 48.09 31.53 -5.47
N PRO A 4 47.51 32.64 -4.96
CA PRO A 4 47.36 32.85 -3.53
C PRO A 4 46.26 31.94 -2.96
N ARG A 5 46.56 31.22 -1.87
CA ARG A 5 45.57 30.53 -1.05
C ARG A 5 44.65 31.56 -0.39
N ALA A 6 43.35 31.46 -0.66
CA ALA A 6 42.34 32.20 0.09
C ALA A 6 42.39 31.75 1.56
N ARG A 7 42.66 32.69 2.46
CA ARG A 7 42.57 32.51 3.91
C ARG A 7 41.11 32.25 4.26
N GLY A 8 40.86 31.14 4.96
CA GLY A 8 39.57 30.86 5.58
C GLY A 8 39.22 31.98 6.55
N ILE A 9 38.19 32.75 6.20
CA ILE A 9 37.52 33.67 7.10
C ILE A 9 36.63 32.79 7.98
N ILE A 10 37.02 32.63 9.25
CA ILE A 10 36.14 32.11 10.29
C ILE A 10 35.11 33.21 10.55
N THR A 11 34.02 33.20 9.80
CA THR A 11 32.79 33.90 10.20
C THR A 11 32.00 32.94 11.07
N THR A 12 32.02 33.22 12.36
CA THR A 12 30.97 32.86 13.31
C THR A 12 29.62 33.21 12.71
N LEU A 13 28.92 32.21 12.19
CA LEU A 13 27.53 32.33 11.79
C LEU A 13 26.71 31.50 12.77
N ASP A 14 25.76 32.20 13.36
CA ASP A 14 24.92 31.81 14.47
C ASP A 14 24.31 30.41 14.30
N THR A 15 24.46 29.61 15.36
CA THR A 15 23.84 28.30 15.51
C THR A 15 22.35 28.42 15.84
N GLU A 16 21.58 29.10 14.99
CA GLU A 16 20.12 29.08 15.05
C GLU A 16 19.53 28.64 13.71
N THR A 17 18.82 27.52 13.76
CA THR A 17 17.74 27.13 12.83
C THR A 17 18.11 26.60 11.45
N VAL A 18 18.81 25.46 11.39
CA VAL A 18 18.51 24.43 10.36
C VAL A 18 18.50 23.06 11.02
N VAL A 19 17.43 22.77 11.78
CA VAL A 19 17.12 21.40 12.21
C VAL A 19 16.22 20.80 11.12
N PHE A 20 16.81 20.25 10.07
CA PHE A 20 16.15 19.15 9.36
C PHE A 20 16.20 17.96 10.33
N GLY A 21 15.14 17.83 11.14
CA GLY A 21 15.05 16.87 12.22
C GLY A 21 15.11 15.44 11.69
N TYR A 22 16.27 14.81 11.83
CA TYR A 22 16.36 13.35 11.70
C TYR A 22 15.52 12.73 12.81
N PHE A 23 14.45 12.04 12.42
CA PHE A 23 13.63 11.26 13.33
C PHE A 23 14.50 10.14 13.90
N THR A 24 14.83 10.20 15.18
CA THR A 24 15.74 9.24 15.81
C THR A 24 15.00 7.96 16.17
N TRP A 25 15.69 6.81 16.13
CA TRP A 25 15.11 5.53 16.56
C TRP A 25 14.55 5.59 18.00
N ASN A 26 15.16 6.40 18.88
CA ASN A 26 14.64 6.63 20.23
C ASN A 26 13.26 7.29 20.22
N GLN A 27 12.99 8.22 19.31
CA GLN A 27 11.67 8.81 19.14
C GLN A 27 10.66 7.79 18.61
N VAL A 28 11.06 6.93 17.68
CA VAL A 28 10.22 5.81 17.19
C VAL A 28 9.84 4.89 18.35
N PHE A 29 10.82 4.44 19.14
CA PHE A 29 10.56 3.55 20.28
C PHE A 29 9.69 4.23 21.35
N ALA A 30 9.95 5.50 21.67
CA ALA A 30 9.12 6.26 22.60
C ALA A 30 7.67 6.36 22.11
N LEU A 31 7.45 6.55 20.81
CA LEU A 31 6.11 6.56 20.22
C LEU A 31 5.43 5.20 20.27
N VAL A 32 6.17 4.12 20.01
CA VAL A 32 5.66 2.76 20.11
C VAL A 32 5.25 2.45 21.56
N GLU A 33 6.05 2.85 22.55
CA GLU A 33 5.71 2.65 23.97
C GLU A 33 4.55 3.55 24.43
N LEU A 34 4.49 4.80 23.97
CA LEU A 34 3.35 5.68 24.20
C LEU A 34 2.06 5.10 23.60
N TYR A 35 2.15 4.57 22.38
CA TYR A 35 1.03 3.90 21.73
C TYR A 35 0.58 2.66 22.51
N LYS A 36 1.51 1.79 22.92
CA LYS A 36 1.18 0.59 23.71
C LYS A 36 0.49 0.94 25.03
N SER A 37 1.02 1.92 25.77
CA SER A 37 0.45 2.34 27.06
C SER A 37 -0.93 2.97 26.91
N THR A 38 -1.13 3.83 25.91
CA THR A 38 -2.42 4.46 25.63
C THR A 38 -3.46 3.43 25.20
N MET A 39 -3.09 2.47 24.33
CA MET A 39 -4.02 1.47 23.80
C MET A 39 -4.41 0.41 24.83
N LYS A 40 -3.51 0.04 25.76
CA LYS A 40 -3.82 -0.91 26.83
C LYS A 40 -4.86 -0.37 27.82
N SER A 41 -4.97 0.96 27.95
CA SER A 41 -5.99 1.59 28.81
C SER A 41 -7.39 1.64 28.20
N ASN A 42 -7.52 1.40 26.89
CA ASN A 42 -8.69 1.82 26.12
C ASN A 42 -9.28 0.67 25.28
N GLU A 43 -9.59 -0.46 25.93
CA GLU A 43 -10.15 -1.65 25.25
C GLU A 43 -11.47 -1.36 24.49
N ASN A 44 -12.20 -0.31 24.89
CA ASN A 44 -13.46 0.13 24.25
C ASN A 44 -13.31 1.32 23.28
N TRP A 45 -12.09 1.60 22.78
CA TRP A 45 -11.85 2.75 21.89
C TRP A 45 -12.73 2.77 20.63
N TRP A 46 -13.13 1.59 20.12
CA TRP A 46 -14.04 1.44 18.97
C TRP A 46 -15.42 2.05 19.20
N SER A 47 -15.87 2.13 20.46
CA SER A 47 -17.14 2.75 20.87
C SER A 47 -16.96 4.21 21.26
N PHE A 48 -15.79 4.58 21.75
CA PHE A 48 -15.52 5.92 22.25
C PHE A 48 -15.11 6.90 21.13
N TYR A 49 -14.47 6.39 20.09
CA TYR A 49 -14.00 7.15 18.94
C TYR A 49 -14.65 6.69 17.64
N ARG A 50 -14.55 7.52 16.60
CA ARG A 50 -15.09 7.27 15.25
C ARG A 50 -14.38 6.18 14.43
N GLY A 51 -13.91 5.11 15.07
CA GLY A 51 -13.17 4.02 14.40
C GLY A 51 -13.99 3.29 13.33
N ARG A 52 -15.30 3.14 13.55
CA ARG A 52 -16.21 2.52 12.58
C ARG A 52 -16.40 3.41 11.35
N GLU A 53 -16.49 4.73 11.52
CA GLU A 53 -16.56 5.67 10.41
C GLU A 53 -15.28 5.65 9.59
N VAL A 54 -14.12 5.56 10.22
CA VAL A 54 -12.83 5.46 9.50
C VAL A 54 -12.80 4.24 8.59
N ILE A 55 -13.24 3.07 9.08
CA ILE A 55 -13.33 1.86 8.25
C ILE A 55 -14.29 2.08 7.07
N LYS A 56 -15.47 2.66 7.33
CA LYS A 56 -16.45 2.94 6.27
C LYS A 56 -15.89 3.89 5.22
N VAL A 57 -15.22 4.97 5.64
CA VAL A 57 -14.60 5.93 4.72
C VAL A 57 -13.48 5.28 3.93
N ALA A 58 -12.60 4.52 4.58
CA ALA A 58 -11.52 3.80 3.91
C ALA A 58 -12.09 2.82 2.87
N ALA A 59 -13.06 1.99 3.25
CA ALA A 59 -13.70 1.03 2.34
C ALA A 59 -14.45 1.73 1.19
N LEU A 60 -15.19 2.80 1.47
CA LEU A 60 -15.93 3.55 0.45
C LEU A 60 -14.98 4.26 -0.52
N SER A 61 -13.89 4.83 -0.02
CA SER A 61 -12.85 5.43 -0.86
C SER A 61 -12.23 4.40 -1.81
N ARG A 62 -12.06 3.16 -1.35
CA ARG A 62 -11.54 2.05 -2.16
C ARG A 62 -12.51 1.66 -3.27
N LEU A 63 -13.79 1.50 -2.95
CA LEU A 63 -14.82 1.23 -3.96
C LEU A 63 -14.91 2.35 -5.00
N PHE A 64 -14.76 3.60 -4.57
CA PHE A 64 -14.77 4.75 -5.47
C PHE A 64 -13.58 4.75 -6.42
N VAL A 65 -12.36 4.55 -5.91
CA VAL A 65 -11.15 4.45 -6.73
C VAL A 65 -11.22 3.26 -7.69
N PHE A 66 -11.75 2.12 -7.23
CA PHE A 66 -11.98 0.96 -8.07
C PHE A 66 -12.95 1.27 -9.22
N GLY A 67 -14.07 1.93 -8.92
CA GLY A 67 -15.04 2.34 -9.94
C GLY A 67 -14.42 3.23 -11.01
N ILE A 68 -13.65 4.24 -10.59
CA ILE A 68 -12.96 5.15 -11.52
C ILE A 68 -11.91 4.41 -12.35
N ALA A 69 -11.09 3.58 -11.73
CA ALA A 69 -10.04 2.83 -12.42
C ALA A 69 -10.64 1.91 -13.48
N GLN A 70 -11.70 1.16 -13.14
CA GLN A 70 -12.38 0.28 -14.08
C GLN A 70 -13.01 1.06 -15.23
N PHE A 71 -13.69 2.18 -14.92
CA PHE A 71 -14.29 3.03 -15.94
C PHE A 71 -13.23 3.60 -16.89
N SER A 72 -12.09 4.04 -16.35
CA SER A 72 -10.96 4.51 -17.16
C SER A 72 -10.39 3.41 -18.05
N GLY A 73 -10.28 2.18 -17.54
CA GLY A 73 -9.79 1.03 -18.31
C GLY A 73 -10.71 0.63 -19.47
N LEU A 74 -12.00 0.96 -19.42
CA LEU A 74 -12.92 0.74 -20.54
C LEU A 74 -12.76 1.77 -21.66
N LEU A 75 -12.30 2.99 -21.32
CA LEU A 75 -12.19 4.10 -22.27
C LEU A 75 -10.82 4.19 -22.93
N THR A 76 -9.78 3.62 -22.32
CA THR A 76 -8.39 3.79 -22.76
C THR A 76 -7.75 2.45 -23.09
N SER A 77 -7.06 2.38 -24.23
CA SER A 77 -6.20 1.25 -24.59
C SER A 77 -4.93 1.26 -23.75
N ASP A 78 -4.57 0.13 -23.17
CA ASP A 78 -3.41 0.03 -22.29
C ASP A 78 -2.07 0.13 -23.06
N TYR A 79 -1.13 0.89 -22.50
CA TYR A 79 0.26 0.95 -22.97
C TYR A 79 1.14 -0.18 -22.38
N ASP A 80 0.79 -0.66 -21.18
CA ASP A 80 1.56 -1.67 -20.43
C ASP A 80 1.17 -3.09 -20.84
N SER A 81 2.14 -3.86 -21.35
CA SER A 81 2.00 -5.26 -21.77
C SER A 81 2.44 -6.27 -20.69
N SER A 82 2.88 -5.81 -19.51
CA SER A 82 3.37 -6.68 -18.42
C SER A 82 2.31 -7.70 -17.99
N PHE A 83 1.03 -7.31 -18.04
CA PHE A 83 -0.09 -8.20 -17.76
C PHE A 83 -0.21 -9.36 -18.75
N ASP A 84 0.06 -9.12 -20.02
CA ASP A 84 -0.05 -10.16 -21.06
C ASP A 84 1.03 -11.22 -20.90
N ASN A 85 2.22 -10.85 -20.40
CA ASN A 85 3.30 -11.78 -20.08
C ASN A 85 2.97 -12.71 -18.89
N LEU A 86 2.14 -12.23 -17.95
CA LEU A 86 1.70 -13.06 -16.83
C LEU A 86 0.69 -14.13 -17.24
N ILE A 87 0.09 -14.03 -18.44
CA ILE A 87 -0.94 -14.95 -18.92
C ILE A 87 -0.47 -15.64 -20.21
N PRO A 88 0.33 -16.73 -20.10
CA PRO A 88 0.99 -17.36 -21.24
C PRO A 88 0.06 -18.19 -22.13
N ASN A 89 -1.23 -18.31 -21.82
CA ASN A 89 -2.15 -19.12 -22.64
C ASN A 89 -3.58 -18.55 -22.66
N GLN A 90 -3.82 -17.59 -23.54
CA GLN A 90 -5.09 -16.84 -23.60
C GLN A 90 -6.26 -17.63 -24.24
N ALA A 91 -6.00 -18.79 -24.82
CA ALA A 91 -6.94 -19.44 -25.74
C ALA A 91 -8.12 -20.19 -25.08
N ASN A 92 -8.08 -20.50 -23.78
CA ASN A 92 -9.06 -21.39 -23.13
C ASN A 92 -9.72 -20.79 -21.87
N PHE A 93 -9.91 -19.47 -21.81
CA PHE A 93 -10.62 -18.88 -20.67
C PHE A 93 -12.14 -19.09 -20.75
N SER A 94 -12.74 -19.50 -19.64
CA SER A 94 -14.19 -19.48 -19.48
C SER A 94 -14.72 -18.04 -19.47
N PHE A 95 -16.02 -17.86 -19.71
CA PHE A 95 -16.67 -16.54 -19.68
C PHE A 95 -16.41 -15.77 -18.37
N ILE A 96 -16.48 -16.47 -17.23
CA ILE A 96 -16.24 -15.89 -15.90
C ILE A 96 -14.77 -15.45 -15.78
N GLN A 97 -13.83 -16.28 -16.22
CA GLN A 97 -12.41 -15.94 -16.19
C GLN A 97 -12.10 -14.73 -17.07
N ASN A 98 -12.78 -14.56 -18.21
CA ASN A 98 -12.59 -13.40 -19.06
C ASN A 98 -13.09 -12.10 -18.42
N ILE A 99 -14.24 -12.15 -17.72
CA ILE A 99 -14.74 -11.01 -16.94
C ILE A 99 -13.72 -10.63 -15.85
N ILE A 100 -13.25 -11.62 -15.10
CA ILE A 100 -12.32 -11.38 -13.98
C ILE A 100 -10.97 -10.88 -14.51
N LYS A 101 -10.47 -11.45 -15.60
CA LYS A 101 -9.27 -10.97 -16.30
C LYS A 101 -9.38 -9.48 -16.63
N ASN A 102 -10.50 -9.04 -17.20
CA ASN A 102 -10.71 -7.63 -17.57
C ASN A 102 -10.75 -6.70 -16.36
N ILE A 103 -11.27 -7.17 -15.23
CA ILE A 103 -11.27 -6.39 -13.99
C ILE A 103 -9.85 -6.30 -13.43
N VAL A 104 -9.23 -7.46 -13.22
CA VAL A 104 -7.91 -7.62 -12.58
C VAL A 104 -6.79 -6.94 -13.38
N LYS A 105 -6.89 -6.90 -14.72
CA LYS A 105 -5.95 -6.22 -15.62
C LYS A 105 -5.72 -4.76 -15.23
N VAL A 106 -6.75 -4.06 -14.81
CA VAL A 106 -6.66 -2.63 -14.46
C VAL A 106 -5.83 -2.42 -13.19
N TYR A 107 -5.85 -3.39 -12.27
CA TYR A 107 -5.20 -3.31 -10.96
C TYR A 107 -3.85 -4.03 -10.89
N THR A 108 -3.50 -4.79 -11.93
CA THR A 108 -2.25 -5.53 -12.02
C THR A 108 -1.32 -4.82 -12.99
N ARG A 109 -0.73 -3.72 -12.53
CA ARG A 109 0.18 -2.87 -13.31
C ARG A 109 1.49 -2.64 -12.57
N TRP A 110 2.55 -2.36 -13.33
CA TRP A 110 3.86 -1.92 -12.81
C TRP A 110 4.48 -2.93 -11.83
N ASP A 111 4.79 -2.51 -10.60
CA ASP A 111 5.50 -3.30 -9.60
C ASP A 111 4.74 -4.58 -9.17
N SER A 112 3.43 -4.62 -9.38
CA SER A 112 2.63 -5.83 -9.15
C SER A 112 3.11 -7.02 -9.97
N PHE A 113 3.71 -6.81 -11.15
CA PHE A 113 4.30 -7.87 -11.96
C PHE A 113 5.36 -8.63 -11.18
N TYR A 114 6.28 -7.91 -10.52
CA TYR A 114 7.34 -8.51 -9.72
C TYR A 114 6.79 -9.19 -8.47
N TYR A 115 5.90 -8.52 -7.73
CA TYR A 115 5.32 -9.11 -6.52
C TYR A 115 4.51 -10.39 -6.82
N LEU A 116 3.78 -10.44 -7.94
CA LEU A 116 3.06 -11.66 -8.37
C LEU A 116 4.01 -12.74 -8.86
N GLY A 117 5.03 -12.38 -9.63
CA GLY A 117 6.06 -13.31 -10.09
C GLY A 117 6.76 -13.98 -8.92
N ILE A 118 7.21 -13.19 -7.93
CA ILE A 118 7.84 -13.66 -6.70
C ILE A 118 6.85 -14.49 -5.87
N ALA A 119 5.58 -14.11 -5.78
CA ALA A 119 4.58 -14.86 -5.01
C ALA A 119 4.31 -16.26 -5.61
N GLN A 120 4.39 -16.40 -6.94
CA GLN A 120 4.16 -17.65 -7.65
C GLN A 120 5.40 -18.54 -7.72
N LYS A 121 6.54 -17.97 -8.12
CA LYS A 121 7.75 -18.71 -8.52
C LYS A 121 8.92 -18.50 -7.56
N GLY A 122 8.80 -17.58 -6.60
CA GLY A 122 9.92 -17.10 -5.81
C GLY A 122 10.82 -16.14 -6.60
N TYR A 123 11.96 -15.80 -6.02
CA TYR A 123 12.96 -14.95 -6.66
C TYR A 123 13.70 -15.73 -7.75
N THR A 124 13.48 -15.32 -8.99
CA THR A 124 14.04 -15.93 -10.20
C THR A 124 15.06 -15.03 -10.89
N TYR A 125 14.88 -13.71 -10.82
CA TYR A 125 15.76 -12.73 -11.48
C TYR A 125 16.45 -11.81 -10.47
N GLU A 126 17.63 -11.31 -10.82
CA GLU A 126 18.42 -10.42 -9.93
C GLU A 126 17.69 -9.12 -9.58
N GLN A 127 16.94 -8.56 -10.52
CA GLN A 127 16.15 -7.34 -10.31
C GLN A 127 15.03 -7.52 -9.27
N GLU A 128 14.60 -8.75 -9.00
CA GLU A 128 13.53 -9.03 -8.04
C GLU A 128 13.99 -8.81 -6.60
N TYR A 129 15.31 -8.86 -6.32
CA TYR A 129 15.86 -8.67 -4.97
C TYR A 129 15.59 -7.28 -4.37
N ALA A 130 15.19 -6.30 -5.18
CA ALA A 130 14.75 -4.99 -4.69
C ALA A 130 13.38 -5.06 -3.99
N PHE A 131 12.57 -6.08 -4.26
CA PHE A 131 11.22 -6.22 -3.73
C PHE A 131 11.22 -7.07 -2.45
N SER A 132 10.60 -6.54 -1.39
CA SER A 132 10.54 -7.23 -0.09
C SER A 132 9.71 -8.52 -0.15
N PRO A 133 10.16 -9.62 0.51
CA PRO A 133 9.49 -10.92 0.44
C PRO A 133 8.16 -10.97 1.21
N MET A 134 7.92 -10.02 2.13
CA MET A 134 6.77 -10.08 3.03
C MET A 134 5.43 -10.05 2.29
N LEU A 135 5.29 -9.14 1.32
CA LEU A 135 4.05 -9.03 0.54
C LEU A 135 3.82 -10.28 -0.35
N PRO A 136 4.80 -10.75 -1.16
CA PRO A 136 4.68 -11.99 -1.92
C PRO A 136 4.31 -13.21 -1.08
N LEU A 137 4.90 -13.36 0.11
CA LEU A 137 4.60 -14.48 1.01
C LEU A 137 3.15 -14.44 1.49
N ILE A 138 2.63 -13.26 1.84
CA ILE A 138 1.22 -13.12 2.25
C ILE A 138 0.29 -13.40 1.07
N ILE A 139 0.62 -12.93 -0.13
CA ILE A 139 -0.17 -13.20 -1.34
C ILE A 139 -0.24 -14.69 -1.64
N ASN A 140 0.91 -15.39 -1.54
CA ASN A 140 0.99 -16.83 -1.69
C ASN A 140 0.16 -17.56 -0.64
N PHE A 141 0.28 -17.16 0.63
CA PHE A 141 -0.51 -17.73 1.71
C PHE A 141 -2.01 -17.58 1.45
N PHE A 142 -2.49 -16.38 1.10
CA PHE A 142 -3.91 -16.15 0.81
C PHE A 142 -4.40 -16.93 -0.42
N ALA A 143 -3.60 -17.02 -1.47
CA ALA A 143 -3.93 -17.78 -2.67
C ALA A 143 -4.06 -19.28 -2.37
N ASN A 144 -3.15 -19.84 -1.58
CA ASN A 144 -3.07 -21.27 -1.29
C ASN A 144 -3.89 -21.72 -0.07
N THR A 145 -4.49 -20.80 0.68
CA THR A 145 -5.34 -21.13 1.84
C THR A 145 -6.76 -20.60 1.68
N VAL A 146 -6.94 -19.28 1.84
CA VAL A 146 -8.25 -18.61 1.86
C VAL A 146 -8.96 -18.73 0.51
N LEU A 147 -8.24 -18.52 -0.59
CA LEU A 147 -8.80 -18.52 -1.94
C LEU A 147 -8.64 -19.86 -2.66
N TYR A 148 -7.98 -20.85 -2.06
CA TYR A 148 -7.76 -22.17 -2.67
C TYR A 148 -9.03 -22.82 -3.27
N PRO A 149 -10.23 -22.73 -2.65
CA PRO A 149 -11.45 -23.28 -3.25
C PRO A 149 -11.81 -22.69 -4.62
N LEU A 150 -11.41 -21.44 -4.88
CA LEU A 150 -11.65 -20.73 -6.15
C LEU A 150 -10.62 -21.12 -7.23
N HIS A 151 -9.57 -21.86 -6.90
CA HIS A 151 -8.52 -22.25 -7.82
C HIS A 151 -9.07 -22.96 -9.07
N LYS A 152 -10.04 -23.87 -8.91
CA LYS A 152 -10.67 -24.59 -10.02
C LYS A 152 -11.46 -23.69 -10.98
N ILE A 153 -11.98 -22.56 -10.47
CA ILE A 153 -12.83 -21.65 -11.23
C ILE A 153 -11.99 -20.57 -11.91
N LEU A 154 -11.01 -20.01 -11.19
CA LEU A 154 -10.21 -18.88 -11.66
C LEU A 154 -8.94 -19.32 -12.42
N GLY A 155 -8.44 -20.52 -12.15
CA GLY A 155 -7.10 -20.90 -12.54
C GLY A 155 -6.05 -20.24 -11.64
N GLU A 156 -4.83 -20.76 -11.69
CA GLU A 156 -3.77 -20.36 -10.78
C GLU A 156 -3.42 -18.87 -10.89
N GLN A 157 -3.20 -18.37 -12.10
CA GLN A 157 -2.66 -17.01 -12.29
C GLN A 157 -3.65 -15.91 -11.86
N LEU A 158 -4.92 -16.03 -12.24
CA LEU A 158 -5.96 -15.10 -11.81
C LEU A 158 -6.18 -15.18 -10.29
N LEU A 159 -5.99 -16.34 -9.68
CA LEU A 159 -6.11 -16.51 -8.23
C LEU A 159 -5.06 -15.67 -7.47
N TYR A 160 -3.80 -15.72 -7.90
CA TYR A 160 -2.73 -14.92 -7.29
C TYR A 160 -2.98 -13.42 -7.49
N MET A 161 -3.45 -13.00 -8.66
CA MET A 161 -3.77 -11.59 -8.92
C MET A 161 -4.91 -11.09 -8.03
N VAL A 162 -5.99 -11.87 -7.91
CA VAL A 162 -7.11 -11.54 -7.00
C VAL A 162 -6.66 -11.53 -5.55
N SER A 163 -5.82 -12.50 -5.14
CA SER A 163 -5.20 -12.53 -3.81
C SER A 163 -4.42 -11.24 -3.53
N GLY A 164 -3.58 -10.84 -4.47
CA GLY A 164 -2.78 -9.63 -4.41
C GLY A 164 -3.60 -8.35 -4.22
N ILE A 165 -4.61 -8.16 -5.05
CA ILE A 165 -5.53 -7.02 -4.95
C ILE A 165 -6.23 -7.03 -3.59
N LEU A 166 -6.74 -8.18 -3.13
CA LEU A 166 -7.41 -8.27 -1.83
C LEU A 166 -6.46 -7.91 -0.68
N VAL A 167 -5.26 -8.49 -0.67
CA VAL A 167 -4.24 -8.24 0.35
C VAL A 167 -3.85 -6.76 0.40
N ALA A 168 -3.55 -6.15 -0.75
CA ALA A 168 -3.19 -4.73 -0.83
C ALA A 168 -4.30 -3.83 -0.24
N ASN A 169 -5.56 -4.11 -0.56
CA ASN A 169 -6.68 -3.31 -0.08
C ASN A 169 -7.00 -3.55 1.41
N LEU A 170 -6.79 -4.77 1.92
CA LEU A 170 -6.86 -5.05 3.37
C LEU A 170 -5.79 -4.26 4.14
N PHE A 171 -4.55 -4.27 3.64
CA PHE A 171 -3.46 -3.51 4.25
C PHE A 171 -3.69 -2.00 4.18
N PHE A 172 -4.33 -1.50 3.13
CA PHE A 172 -4.71 -0.10 3.08
C PHE A 172 -5.70 0.29 4.18
N VAL A 173 -6.76 -0.51 4.39
CA VAL A 173 -7.72 -0.25 5.48
C VAL A 173 -7.03 -0.33 6.84
N ALA A 174 -6.14 -1.32 7.03
CA ALA A 174 -5.33 -1.44 8.24
C ALA A 174 -4.42 -0.21 8.45
N SER A 175 -3.79 0.30 7.38
CA SER A 175 -2.96 1.50 7.38
C SER A 175 -3.78 2.74 7.77
N ALA A 176 -4.98 2.92 7.21
CA ALA A 176 -5.86 4.03 7.57
C ALA A 176 -6.25 4.00 9.05
N ILE A 177 -6.54 2.83 9.61
CA ILE A 177 -6.81 2.66 11.05
C ILE A 177 -5.55 2.98 11.87
N ALA A 178 -4.39 2.51 11.45
CA ALA A 178 -3.12 2.78 12.13
C ALA A 178 -2.80 4.27 12.15
N LEU A 179 -3.00 4.97 11.02
CA LEU A 179 -2.82 6.41 10.89
C LEU A 179 -3.79 7.17 11.82
N TYR A 180 -5.05 6.79 11.86
CA TYR A 180 -6.04 7.38 12.75
C TYR A 180 -5.62 7.23 14.22
N ARG A 181 -5.22 6.02 14.63
CA ARG A 181 -4.78 5.74 16.01
C ARG A 181 -3.53 6.51 16.37
N LEU A 182 -2.56 6.58 15.46
CA LEU A 182 -1.36 7.38 15.66
C LEU A 182 -1.70 8.87 15.81
N GLY A 183 -2.62 9.37 14.98
CA GLY A 183 -3.11 10.75 15.07
C GLY A 183 -3.77 11.06 16.41
N LEU A 184 -4.56 10.12 16.95
CA LEU A 184 -5.17 10.27 18.28
C LEU A 184 -4.12 10.37 19.39
N VAL A 185 -3.08 9.52 19.34
CA VAL A 185 -2.01 9.50 20.35
C VAL A 185 -1.16 10.78 20.29
N LEU A 186 -0.82 11.22 19.09
CA LEU A 186 0.06 12.39 18.89
C LEU A 186 -0.64 13.71 19.18
N PHE A 187 -1.82 13.93 18.59
CA PHE A 187 -2.48 15.24 18.60
C PHE A 187 -3.54 15.36 19.69
N LYS A 188 -3.96 14.25 20.31
CA LYS A 188 -5.04 14.18 21.32
C LYS A 188 -6.33 14.89 20.89
N ASN A 189 -6.52 15.07 19.58
CA ASN A 189 -7.67 15.72 18.97
C ASN A 189 -8.28 14.79 17.94
N GLU A 190 -9.46 14.28 18.25
CA GLU A 190 -10.18 13.33 17.41
C GLU A 190 -10.51 13.89 16.03
N LYS A 191 -10.97 15.15 15.97
CA LYS A 191 -11.39 15.78 14.71
C LYS A 191 -10.23 15.91 13.74
N PHE A 192 -9.06 16.28 14.26
CA PHE A 192 -7.85 16.40 13.47
C PHE A 192 -7.38 15.03 12.95
N ALA A 193 -7.27 14.04 13.82
CA ALA A 193 -6.90 12.68 13.44
C ALA A 193 -7.85 12.07 12.40
N TYR A 194 -9.15 12.31 12.56
CA TYR A 194 -10.17 11.86 11.60
C TYR A 194 -9.98 12.56 10.24
N LEU A 195 -9.86 13.88 10.22
CA LEU A 195 -9.68 14.63 8.98
C LEU A 195 -8.41 14.22 8.23
N SER A 196 -7.29 14.05 8.92
CA SER A 196 -6.04 13.56 8.33
C SER A 196 -6.22 12.17 7.69
N THR A 197 -6.99 11.30 8.33
CA THR A 197 -7.29 9.96 7.80
C THR A 197 -8.19 10.02 6.57
N VAL A 198 -9.20 10.91 6.57
CA VAL A 198 -10.06 11.13 5.40
C VAL A 198 -9.24 11.64 4.20
N VAL A 199 -8.36 12.62 4.44
CA VAL A 199 -7.47 13.16 3.39
C VAL A 199 -6.51 12.09 2.88
N TYR A 200 -5.94 11.27 3.78
CA TYR A 200 -5.16 10.10 3.39
C TYR A 200 -5.96 9.16 2.49
N CYS A 201 -7.23 8.88 2.81
CA CYS A 201 -8.08 7.98 2.03
C CYS A 201 -8.44 8.50 0.62
N VAL A 202 -8.53 9.82 0.43
CA VAL A 202 -8.94 10.45 -0.84
C VAL A 202 -7.74 10.91 -1.68
N SER A 203 -6.51 10.73 -1.17
CA SER A 203 -5.29 11.11 -1.89
C SER A 203 -5.22 10.48 -3.30
N PRO A 204 -4.89 11.25 -4.35
CA PRO A 204 -4.83 10.73 -5.73
C PRO A 204 -3.79 9.62 -5.89
N ALA A 205 -2.74 9.62 -5.06
CA ALA A 205 -1.74 8.55 -5.06
C ALA A 205 -2.32 7.17 -4.72
N ASN A 206 -3.51 7.12 -4.11
CA ASN A 206 -4.15 5.87 -3.73
C ASN A 206 -4.56 5.00 -4.91
N ILE A 207 -4.65 5.54 -6.14
CA ILE A 207 -4.91 4.69 -7.31
C ILE A 207 -3.78 3.68 -7.52
N PHE A 208 -2.53 4.11 -7.33
CA PHE A 208 -1.35 3.25 -7.42
C PHE A 208 -1.24 2.28 -6.25
N LEU A 209 -1.68 2.71 -5.06
CA LEU A 209 -1.74 1.86 -3.86
C LEU A 209 -3.01 0.98 -3.82
N SER A 210 -3.89 1.08 -4.81
CA SER A 210 -5.09 0.27 -4.96
C SER A 210 -4.92 -0.80 -6.03
N ALA A 211 -4.11 -0.48 -7.04
CA ALA A 211 -3.31 -1.48 -7.73
C ALA A 211 -2.40 -2.17 -6.70
N MET A 212 -2.12 -3.44 -6.96
CA MET A 212 -1.33 -4.27 -6.06
C MET A 212 0.09 -3.74 -5.87
#